data_AF-A0A5C8J011-F1
#
_entry.id   AF-A0A5C8J011-F1
#
_cell.length_a   1.000
_cell.length_b   1.000
_cell.length_c   1.000
_cell.angle_alpha   90.00
_cell.angle_beta   90.00
_cell.angle_gamma   90.00
#
_symmetry.space_group_name_H-M   'P 1'
#
loop_
_entity.id
_entity.type
_entity.pdbx_description
1 polymer ?
#
loop_
_entity_poly.entity_id
_entity_poly.type
_entity_poly.pdbx_seq_one_letter_code
_entity_poly.pdbx_strand_id
1 'polypeptide(L)'
;MSDVAAVTNNIQQRTHDDGFLWLSRNGNLKETVKDFKGLTTDERNQVVEGLTDADLQELADDVNANGVGGANGLSADEKRDLFNTLADGLDGAQVGRLAKAFDDRDDVMALGQAVAQHADSETKVDFIKEMAPRTQDKDQDSGIMVGGSWSEKGDKEAEAILDVLSSMGNDPDGFNKAVGTLDETTLHAVAEAGINQHATYGEASVSVSHDPKQLTALLDAAAKSSDPAVKARVFDAGASALQSMRDNTKFPVVSVGTDDAAKQVTGKLTTLLNSDVRGITHELNQHDQYGKGLSTYTSEVLRAGESGQKILGEQLAQLQGAGTGLSPIEFMEQTANGSTGKDYYQNAESLGYFTGAMRNGLEAQNADATANGTMIKGIFGAAIGALSLGRAGGSATLLTNTMVDAVVSSANGDRTKLGQALQDLAVPVDANGERYQGPATSIFDSTLARVRAG
;
A
#
# COMPACT_ATOMS: atom_id res chain seq x y z
N MET A 1 -14.55 30.21 28.55
CA MET A 1 -15.63 29.25 28.39
C MET A 1 -16.73 29.96 27.67
N SER A 2 -16.91 29.61 26.41
CA SER A 2 -18.05 30.02 25.61
C SER A 2 -19.29 29.27 26.10
N ASP A 3 -20.48 29.85 25.95
CA ASP A 3 -21.72 29.11 26.22
C ASP A 3 -22.00 28.22 24.99
N VAL A 4 -21.55 26.97 25.06
CA VAL A 4 -21.64 25.97 23.97
C VAL A 4 -23.05 25.90 23.39
N ALA A 5 -24.08 25.90 24.24
CA ALA A 5 -25.47 25.84 23.78
C ALA A 5 -25.88 27.11 23.02
N ALA A 6 -25.42 28.29 23.45
CA ALA A 6 -25.66 29.52 22.73
C ALA A 6 -24.93 29.55 21.37
N VAL A 7 -23.68 29.05 21.32
CA VAL A 7 -22.92 28.97 20.06
C VAL A 7 -23.57 28.00 19.08
N THR A 8 -23.98 26.80 19.53
CA THR A 8 -24.71 25.83 18.68
C THR A 8 -25.98 26.45 18.11
N ASN A 9 -26.81 27.08 18.94
CA ASN A 9 -28.06 27.72 18.49
C ASN A 9 -27.79 28.85 17.49
N ASN A 10 -26.75 29.65 17.71
CA ASN A 10 -26.38 30.74 16.79
C ASN A 10 -25.92 30.19 15.42
N ILE A 11 -25.14 29.10 15.42
CA ILE A 11 -24.72 28.44 14.18
C ILE A 11 -25.93 27.88 13.44
N GLN A 12 -26.82 27.15 14.12
CA GLN A 12 -28.06 26.64 13.51
C GLN A 12 -28.90 27.76 12.90
N GLN A 13 -29.12 28.86 13.64
CA GLN A 13 -29.89 29.98 13.11
C GLN A 13 -29.26 30.59 11.87
N ARG A 14 -27.93 30.77 11.85
CA ARG A 14 -27.20 31.39 10.74
C ARG A 14 -27.16 30.50 9.50
N THR A 15 -27.00 29.19 9.67
CA THR A 15 -26.99 28.21 8.58
C THR A 15 -28.36 28.10 7.90
N HIS A 16 -29.46 28.37 8.60
CA HIS A 16 -30.81 28.40 8.01
C HIS A 16 -31.30 29.82 7.65
N ASP A 17 -30.44 30.84 7.74
CA ASP A 17 -30.77 32.25 7.43
C ASP A 17 -30.01 32.77 6.19
N ASP A 18 -30.59 32.52 5.03
CA ASP A 18 -30.11 33.06 3.75
C ASP A 18 -30.28 34.59 3.61
N GLY A 19 -31.14 35.20 4.43
CA GLY A 19 -31.54 36.60 4.29
C GLY A 19 -32.30 36.91 2.98
N PHE A 20 -32.54 38.20 2.73
CA PHE A 20 -33.21 38.64 1.49
C PHE A 20 -32.25 38.52 0.30
N LEU A 21 -32.64 37.73 -0.71
CA LEU A 21 -31.83 37.44 -1.90
C LEU A 21 -30.44 36.90 -1.54
N TRP A 22 -30.32 35.94 -0.62
CA TRP A 22 -29.06 35.24 -0.29
C TRP A 22 -27.90 36.13 0.19
N LEU A 23 -28.14 37.42 0.46
CA LEU A 23 -27.09 38.41 0.73
C LEU A 23 -26.45 38.26 2.12
N SER A 24 -27.11 37.57 3.06
CA SER A 24 -26.59 37.36 4.42
C SER A 24 -25.69 36.13 4.54
N ARG A 25 -25.82 35.17 3.62
CA ARG A 25 -25.17 33.85 3.65
C ARG A 25 -23.66 33.90 3.89
N ASN A 26 -22.90 34.66 3.10
CA ASN A 26 -21.43 34.73 3.27
C ASN A 26 -21.03 35.39 4.60
N GLY A 27 -21.78 36.39 5.06
CA GLY A 27 -21.54 37.04 6.35
C GLY A 27 -21.77 36.08 7.51
N ASN A 28 -22.92 35.38 7.48
CA ASN A 28 -23.30 34.37 8.44
C ASN A 28 -22.28 33.22 8.51
N LEU A 29 -21.83 32.74 7.35
CA LEU A 29 -20.81 31.70 7.24
C LEU A 29 -19.46 32.14 7.84
N LYS A 30 -19.01 33.38 7.57
CA LYS A 30 -17.77 33.91 8.15
C LYS A 30 -17.83 34.06 9.67
N GLU A 31 -18.99 34.42 10.21
CA GLU A 31 -19.19 34.44 11.65
C GLU A 31 -19.20 33.03 12.25
N THR A 32 -19.84 32.06 11.60
CA THR A 32 -19.80 30.65 12.00
C THR A 32 -18.37 30.11 12.02
N VAL A 33 -17.55 30.39 11.00
CA VAL A 33 -16.12 30.02 10.98
C VAL A 33 -15.36 30.70 12.12
N LYS A 34 -15.65 31.96 12.41
CA LYS A 34 -15.02 32.70 13.52
C LYS A 34 -15.37 32.09 14.87
N ASP A 35 -16.62 31.65 15.05
CA ASP A 35 -17.06 31.00 16.28
C ASP A 35 -16.30 29.69 16.47
N PHE A 36 -16.23 28.81 15.46
CA PHE A 36 -15.43 27.57 15.54
C PHE A 36 -13.95 27.81 15.89
N LYS A 37 -13.33 28.86 15.33
CA LYS A 37 -11.94 29.26 15.64
C LYS A 37 -11.78 29.79 17.07
N GLY A 38 -12.85 30.30 17.68
CA GLY A 38 -12.86 30.81 19.05
C GLY A 38 -13.08 29.75 20.12
N LEU A 39 -13.51 28.54 19.75
CA LEU A 39 -13.76 27.42 20.66
C LEU A 39 -12.48 26.66 21.00
N THR A 40 -12.43 26.11 22.22
CA THR A 40 -11.47 25.05 22.55
C THR A 40 -11.80 23.76 21.79
N THR A 41 -10.88 22.80 21.76
CA THR A 41 -11.12 21.45 21.19
C THR A 41 -12.40 20.83 21.75
N ASP A 42 -12.55 20.73 23.07
CA ASP A 42 -13.75 20.14 23.69
C ASP A 42 -15.04 20.91 23.35
N GLU A 43 -15.00 22.25 23.37
CA GLU A 43 -16.15 23.08 23.03
C GLU A 43 -16.53 22.91 21.55
N ARG A 44 -15.54 22.77 20.66
CA ARG A 44 -15.75 22.54 19.22
C ARG A 44 -16.47 21.22 18.97
N ASN A 45 -16.03 20.15 19.63
CA ASN A 45 -16.67 18.83 19.54
C ASN A 45 -18.13 18.88 20.00
N GLN A 46 -18.40 19.49 21.16
CA GLN A 46 -19.76 19.60 21.69
C GLN A 46 -20.67 20.47 20.81
N VAL A 47 -20.13 21.51 20.19
CA VAL A 47 -20.92 22.33 19.25
C VAL A 47 -21.34 21.50 18.04
N VAL A 48 -20.43 20.74 17.42
CA VAL A 48 -20.74 19.88 16.26
C VAL A 48 -21.64 18.71 16.64
N GLU A 49 -21.48 18.12 17.82
CA GLU A 49 -22.40 17.12 18.38
C GLU A 49 -23.83 17.67 18.48
N GLY A 50 -23.98 18.94 18.87
CA GLY A 50 -25.28 19.62 18.96
C GLY A 50 -25.92 20.01 17.63
N LEU A 51 -25.15 20.04 16.53
CA LEU A 51 -25.68 20.24 15.18
C LEU A 51 -26.33 18.95 14.68
N THR A 52 -27.46 19.05 13.98
CA THR A 52 -28.08 17.91 13.31
C THR A 52 -27.38 17.60 11.99
N ASP A 53 -27.57 16.40 11.44
CA ASP A 53 -27.01 16.07 10.11
C ASP A 53 -27.53 17.01 9.01
N ALA A 54 -28.77 17.51 9.14
CA ALA A 54 -29.33 18.51 8.23
C ALA A 54 -28.63 19.87 8.37
N ASP A 55 -28.27 20.27 9.60
CA ASP A 55 -27.50 21.50 9.83
C ASP A 55 -26.09 21.38 9.23
N LEU A 56 -25.46 20.21 9.33
CA LEU A 56 -24.16 19.96 8.72
C LEU A 56 -24.23 19.95 7.19
N GLN A 57 -25.29 19.39 6.62
CA GLN A 57 -25.51 19.42 5.17
C GLN A 57 -25.71 20.84 4.65
N GLU A 58 -26.55 21.63 5.32
CA GLU A 58 -26.78 23.02 4.94
C GLU A 58 -25.51 23.86 5.09
N LEU A 59 -24.70 23.61 6.13
CA LEU A 59 -23.38 24.22 6.27
C LEU A 59 -22.44 23.86 5.11
N ALA A 60 -22.46 22.60 4.65
CA ALA A 60 -21.68 22.18 3.49
C ALA A 60 -22.15 22.88 2.21
N ASP A 61 -23.47 22.93 1.99
CA ASP A 61 -24.07 23.64 0.86
C ASP A 61 -23.67 25.13 0.89
N ASP A 62 -23.68 25.77 2.06
CA ASP A 62 -23.22 27.14 2.29
C ASP A 62 -21.75 27.35 1.96
N VAL A 63 -20.90 26.43 2.39
CA VAL A 63 -19.46 26.44 2.09
C VAL A 63 -19.19 26.30 0.59
N ASN A 64 -20.02 25.54 -0.13
CA ASN A 64 -19.85 25.22 -1.56
C ASN A 64 -20.61 26.16 -2.51
N ALA A 65 -21.24 27.21 -1.97
CA ALA A 65 -22.07 28.10 -2.76
C ALA A 65 -21.32 28.78 -3.92
N ASN A 66 -21.91 28.70 -5.12
CA ASN A 66 -21.48 29.47 -6.30
C ASN A 66 -22.52 30.55 -6.62
N GLY A 67 -22.54 31.62 -5.83
CA GLY A 67 -23.59 32.66 -5.84
C GLY A 67 -23.15 34.02 -6.41
N VAL A 68 -24.02 34.70 -7.18
CA VAL A 68 -23.74 36.06 -7.69
C VAL A 68 -24.09 37.11 -6.61
N GLY A 69 -23.23 38.12 -6.45
CA GLY A 69 -23.55 39.31 -5.64
C GLY A 69 -23.31 39.21 -4.14
N GLY A 70 -22.44 38.29 -3.69
CA GLY A 70 -22.05 38.17 -2.27
C GLY A 70 -22.51 36.88 -1.59
N ALA A 71 -23.24 36.00 -2.27
CA ALA A 71 -23.59 34.65 -1.82
C ALA A 71 -22.56 33.57 -2.21
N ASN A 72 -21.32 33.95 -2.50
CA ASN A 72 -20.29 32.94 -2.68
C ASN A 72 -20.01 32.26 -1.34
N GLY A 73 -19.68 30.98 -1.41
CA GLY A 73 -19.22 30.20 -0.29
C GLY A 73 -17.81 30.61 0.11
N LEU A 74 -17.12 29.72 0.80
CA LEU A 74 -15.74 29.95 1.19
C LEU A 74 -14.79 29.76 -0.01
N SER A 75 -13.75 30.58 -0.07
CA SER A 75 -12.62 30.31 -0.97
C SER A 75 -11.89 29.02 -0.55
N ALA A 76 -11.12 28.42 -1.47
CA ALA A 76 -10.37 27.20 -1.18
C ALA A 76 -9.46 27.31 0.07
N ASP A 77 -8.82 28.47 0.28
CA ASP A 77 -8.02 28.71 1.49
C ASP A 77 -8.87 28.82 2.75
N GLU A 78 -10.02 29.50 2.69
CA GLU A 78 -10.96 29.60 3.83
C GLU A 78 -11.59 28.24 4.17
N LYS A 79 -11.89 27.41 3.17
CA LYS A 79 -12.34 26.03 3.36
C LYS A 79 -11.29 25.18 4.07
N ARG A 80 -10.05 25.21 3.58
CA ARG A 80 -8.94 24.49 4.22
C ARG A 80 -8.75 24.93 5.66
N ASP A 81 -8.82 26.23 5.93
CA ASP A 81 -8.76 26.78 7.28
C ASP A 81 -9.89 26.27 8.19
N LEU A 82 -11.12 26.16 7.65
CA LEU A 82 -12.25 25.59 8.36
C LEU A 82 -12.01 24.11 8.67
N PHE A 83 -11.63 23.29 7.68
CA PHE A 83 -11.38 21.86 7.90
C PHE A 83 -10.22 21.62 8.86
N ASN A 84 -9.13 22.38 8.77
CA ASN A 84 -8.03 22.30 9.73
C ASN A 84 -8.51 22.60 11.16
N THR A 85 -9.37 23.62 11.32
CA THR A 85 -9.97 23.95 12.62
C THR A 85 -10.84 22.81 13.11
N LEU A 86 -11.68 22.23 12.26
CA LEU A 86 -12.56 21.13 12.67
C LEU A 86 -11.77 19.86 13.00
N ALA A 87 -10.82 19.45 12.15
CA ALA A 87 -10.01 18.26 12.36
C ALA A 87 -9.16 18.29 13.65
N ASP A 88 -8.71 19.47 14.09
CA ASP A 88 -7.98 19.67 15.35
C ASP A 88 -8.85 19.52 16.61
N GLY A 89 -10.18 19.58 16.48
CA GLY A 89 -11.07 19.69 17.63
C GLY A 89 -12.22 18.68 17.70
N LEU A 90 -12.32 17.79 16.73
CA LEU A 90 -13.43 16.83 16.64
C LEU A 90 -12.95 15.41 16.93
N ASP A 91 -13.82 14.65 17.58
CA ASP A 91 -13.65 13.21 17.72
C ASP A 91 -14.03 12.46 16.43
N GLY A 92 -13.74 11.16 16.42
CA GLY A 92 -14.01 10.29 15.29
C GLY A 92 -15.46 10.26 14.83
N ALA A 93 -16.42 10.33 15.76
CA ALA A 93 -17.84 10.32 15.42
C ALA A 93 -18.25 11.60 14.70
N GLN A 94 -17.80 12.76 15.18
CA GLN A 94 -18.13 14.04 14.56
C GLN A 94 -17.40 14.24 13.22
N VAL A 95 -16.15 13.79 13.11
CA VAL A 95 -15.42 13.79 11.83
C VAL A 95 -16.13 12.91 10.79
N GLY A 96 -16.64 11.75 11.18
CA GLY A 96 -17.42 10.88 10.29
C GLY A 96 -18.71 11.53 9.78
N ARG A 97 -19.41 12.28 10.64
CA ARG A 97 -20.59 13.07 10.26
C ARG A 97 -20.24 14.20 9.29
N LEU A 98 -19.12 14.89 9.51
CA LEU A 98 -18.63 15.90 8.57
C LEU A 98 -18.32 15.31 7.21
N ALA A 99 -17.60 14.19 7.15
CA ALA A 99 -17.27 13.53 5.90
C ALA A 99 -18.51 13.05 5.13
N LYS A 100 -19.65 12.88 5.79
CA LYS A 100 -20.94 12.58 5.14
C LYS A 100 -21.63 13.83 4.58
N ALA A 101 -21.52 14.96 5.27
CA ALA A 101 -22.13 16.21 4.84
C ALA A 101 -21.33 16.87 3.69
N PHE A 102 -20.00 16.80 3.78
CA PHE A 102 -19.05 17.35 2.80
C PHE A 102 -18.61 16.27 1.79
N ASP A 103 -19.56 15.82 0.95
CA ASP A 103 -19.37 14.70 0.01
C ASP A 103 -18.80 15.11 -1.36
N ASP A 104 -18.61 16.41 -1.61
CA ASP A 104 -17.92 16.87 -2.82
C ASP A 104 -16.45 16.44 -2.78
N ARG A 105 -15.89 16.01 -3.94
CA ARG A 105 -14.51 15.50 -4.05
C ARG A 105 -13.47 16.42 -3.41
N ASP A 106 -13.52 17.71 -3.74
CA ASP A 106 -12.58 18.71 -3.20
C ASP A 106 -12.66 18.81 -1.67
N ASP A 107 -13.87 18.68 -1.10
CA ASP A 107 -14.06 18.77 0.34
C ASP A 107 -13.63 17.48 1.05
N VAL A 108 -13.92 16.30 0.48
CA VAL A 108 -13.45 15.01 0.99
C VAL A 108 -11.92 15.00 1.04
N MET A 109 -11.25 15.46 -0.02
CA MET A 109 -9.79 15.56 -0.07
C MET A 109 -9.26 16.57 0.96
N ALA A 110 -9.84 17.76 1.05
CA ALA A 110 -9.40 18.78 2.00
C ALA A 110 -9.63 18.37 3.45
N LEU A 111 -10.74 17.69 3.75
CA LEU A 111 -11.03 17.13 5.07
C LEU A 111 -10.05 16.00 5.42
N GLY A 112 -9.78 15.07 4.48
CA GLY A 112 -8.78 14.02 4.66
C GLY A 112 -7.40 14.58 4.97
N GLN A 113 -6.96 15.62 4.25
CA GLN A 113 -5.70 16.31 4.52
C GLN A 113 -5.67 17.01 5.88
N ALA A 114 -6.79 17.64 6.28
CA ALA A 114 -6.91 18.26 7.59
C ALA A 114 -6.82 17.21 8.71
N VAL A 115 -7.52 16.09 8.59
CA VAL A 115 -7.45 14.96 9.53
C VAL A 115 -6.03 14.40 9.59
N ALA A 116 -5.38 14.19 8.44
CA ALA A 116 -4.01 13.72 8.36
C ALA A 116 -3.02 14.63 9.11
N GLN A 117 -3.22 15.95 9.07
CA GLN A 117 -2.29 16.94 9.63
C GLN A 117 -2.59 17.28 11.09
N HIS A 118 -3.86 17.32 11.49
CA HIS A 118 -4.28 17.96 12.74
C HIS A 118 -4.98 17.02 13.72
N ALA A 119 -5.61 15.95 13.25
CA ALA A 119 -6.32 15.04 14.15
C ALA A 119 -5.36 14.18 14.98
N ASP A 120 -5.82 13.75 16.15
CA ASP A 120 -5.13 12.74 16.93
C ASP A 120 -5.24 11.34 16.30
N SER A 121 -4.46 10.40 16.82
CA SER A 121 -4.37 9.04 16.28
C SER A 121 -5.70 8.27 16.30
N GLU A 122 -6.54 8.46 17.32
CA GLU A 122 -7.82 7.76 17.44
C GLU A 122 -8.81 8.29 16.40
N THR A 123 -8.89 9.61 16.27
CA THR A 123 -9.72 10.28 15.28
C THR A 123 -9.31 9.92 13.85
N LYS A 124 -8.01 9.75 13.57
CA LYS A 124 -7.52 9.24 12.27
C LYS A 124 -8.02 7.83 11.97
N VAL A 125 -7.99 6.92 12.96
CA VAL A 125 -8.49 5.55 12.80
C VAL A 125 -10.00 5.56 12.54
N ASP A 126 -10.76 6.36 13.28
CA ASP A 126 -12.20 6.46 13.13
C ASP A 126 -12.61 7.08 11.79
N PHE A 127 -11.90 8.11 11.31
CA PHE A 127 -12.10 8.66 9.98
C PHE A 127 -11.90 7.58 8.90
N ILE A 128 -10.81 6.81 8.96
CA ILE A 128 -10.54 5.74 8.00
C ILE A 128 -11.66 4.70 8.01
N LYS A 129 -12.10 4.30 9.20
CA LYS A 129 -13.17 3.32 9.40
C LYS A 129 -14.51 3.79 8.82
N GLU A 130 -14.85 5.06 8.97
CA GLU A 130 -16.10 5.64 8.45
C GLU A 130 -16.07 5.83 6.93
N MET A 131 -14.90 6.14 6.37
CA MET A 131 -14.73 6.34 4.93
C MET A 131 -14.62 5.02 4.16
N ALA A 132 -14.13 3.95 4.79
CA ALA A 132 -13.87 2.66 4.15
C ALA A 132 -15.04 2.07 3.33
N PRO A 133 -16.31 2.12 3.79
CA PRO A 133 -17.44 1.58 3.02
C PRO A 133 -17.75 2.36 1.73
N ARG A 134 -17.30 3.61 1.63
CA ARG A 134 -17.61 4.53 0.52
C ARG A 134 -16.61 4.44 -0.63
N THR A 135 -15.47 3.79 -0.42
CA THR A 135 -14.41 3.67 -1.43
C THR A 135 -14.78 2.81 -2.66
N GLN A 136 -16.01 2.29 -2.70
CA GLN A 136 -16.51 1.43 -3.77
C GLN A 136 -17.33 2.19 -4.81
N ASP A 137 -17.62 3.46 -4.56
CA ASP A 137 -18.43 4.31 -5.44
C ASP A 137 -17.64 4.71 -6.70
N LYS A 138 -16.30 4.67 -6.64
CA LYS A 138 -15.38 4.88 -7.78
C LYS A 138 -15.60 6.22 -8.46
N ASP A 139 -15.79 7.25 -7.64
CA ASP A 139 -15.95 8.64 -8.09
C ASP A 139 -14.64 9.15 -8.72
N GLN A 140 -14.54 8.97 -10.04
CA GLN A 140 -13.41 9.41 -10.87
C GLN A 140 -13.63 10.85 -11.34
N ASP A 141 -12.55 11.64 -11.41
CA ASP A 141 -12.61 12.99 -11.99
C ASP A 141 -12.29 12.96 -13.50
N SER A 142 -12.96 13.82 -14.27
CA SER A 142 -12.75 13.95 -15.70
C SER A 142 -13.17 15.31 -16.24
N GLY A 143 -12.50 15.75 -17.30
CA GLY A 143 -12.78 17.05 -17.91
C GLY A 143 -12.45 17.12 -19.40
N ILE A 144 -12.85 18.24 -20.02
CA ILE A 144 -12.61 18.56 -21.43
C ILE A 144 -11.59 19.69 -21.51
N MET A 145 -10.62 19.56 -22.41
CA MET A 145 -9.66 20.61 -22.74
C MET A 145 -9.60 20.86 -24.25
N VAL A 146 -9.00 21.96 -24.68
CA VAL A 146 -8.84 22.26 -26.11
C VAL A 146 -7.98 21.18 -26.75
N GLY A 147 -8.57 20.34 -27.60
CA GLY A 147 -7.90 19.24 -28.29
C GLY A 147 -8.00 17.86 -27.63
N GLY A 148 -8.84 17.68 -26.59
CA GLY A 148 -9.03 16.37 -25.96
C GLY A 148 -9.87 16.37 -24.69
N SER A 149 -9.85 15.25 -23.98
CA SER A 149 -10.37 15.11 -22.62
C SER A 149 -9.30 14.53 -21.69
N TRP A 150 -9.53 14.58 -20.39
CA TRP A 150 -8.66 13.96 -19.39
C TRP A 150 -9.50 13.22 -18.35
N SER A 151 -8.88 12.26 -17.68
CA SER A 151 -9.43 11.65 -16.47
C SER A 151 -8.35 11.35 -15.45
N GLU A 152 -8.74 11.43 -14.18
CA GLU A 152 -7.95 10.99 -13.04
C GLU A 152 -8.62 9.75 -12.45
N LYS A 153 -7.84 8.68 -12.33
CA LYS A 153 -8.32 7.46 -11.67
C LYS A 153 -7.95 7.52 -10.21
N GLY A 154 -8.96 7.61 -9.35
CA GLY A 154 -8.83 7.48 -7.91
C GLY A 154 -10.16 7.83 -7.27
N ASP A 155 -10.62 6.98 -6.37
CA ASP A 155 -11.82 7.22 -5.57
C ASP A 155 -11.49 8.25 -4.48
N LYS A 156 -12.33 9.28 -4.32
CA LYS A 156 -12.04 10.44 -3.44
C LYS A 156 -11.85 9.99 -1.99
N GLU A 157 -12.62 9.01 -1.52
CA GLU A 157 -12.49 8.44 -0.19
C GLU A 157 -11.23 7.58 -0.07
N ALA A 158 -10.89 6.80 -1.09
CA ALA A 158 -9.65 6.04 -1.11
C ALA A 158 -8.41 6.94 -1.03
N GLU A 159 -8.42 8.09 -1.72
CA GLU A 159 -7.36 9.11 -1.65
C GLU A 159 -7.30 9.77 -0.26
N ALA A 160 -8.44 10.13 0.32
CA ALA A 160 -8.49 10.70 1.66
C ALA A 160 -7.98 9.71 2.73
N ILE A 161 -8.37 8.44 2.65
CA ILE A 161 -7.86 7.36 3.52
C ILE A 161 -6.35 7.21 3.33
N LEU A 162 -5.86 7.26 2.10
CA LEU A 162 -4.44 7.13 1.79
C LEU A 162 -3.62 8.24 2.44
N ASP A 163 -4.07 9.49 2.36
CA ASP A 163 -3.41 10.64 2.98
C ASP A 163 -3.35 10.48 4.51
N VAL A 164 -4.46 10.06 5.13
CA VAL A 164 -4.50 9.83 6.58
C VAL A 164 -3.58 8.68 6.98
N LEU A 165 -3.65 7.51 6.33
CA LEU A 165 -2.76 6.37 6.61
C LEU A 165 -1.28 6.75 6.47
N SER A 166 -0.93 7.46 5.39
CA SER A 166 0.44 7.88 5.12
C SER A 166 0.98 8.85 6.18
N SER A 167 0.11 9.65 6.80
CA SER A 167 0.49 10.56 7.90
C SER A 167 0.84 9.85 9.20
N MET A 168 0.39 8.60 9.37
CA MET A 168 0.58 7.83 10.62
C MET A 168 1.97 7.16 10.71
N GLY A 169 2.90 7.47 9.81
CA GLY A 169 4.24 6.88 9.81
C GLY A 169 5.09 7.18 11.06
N ASN A 170 4.66 8.05 11.97
CA ASN A 170 5.31 8.26 13.28
C ASN A 170 4.51 7.67 14.45
N ASP A 171 3.39 6.99 14.17
CA ASP A 171 2.55 6.27 15.11
C ASP A 171 2.25 4.85 14.56
N PRO A 172 3.19 3.91 14.71
CA PRO A 172 3.04 2.55 14.19
C PRO A 172 1.84 1.80 14.78
N ASP A 173 1.50 2.03 16.04
CA ASP A 173 0.37 1.35 16.70
C ASP A 173 -0.98 1.86 16.16
N GLY A 174 -1.11 3.18 15.96
CA GLY A 174 -2.26 3.77 15.28
C GLY A 174 -2.36 3.30 13.83
N PHE A 175 -1.24 3.27 13.09
CA PHE A 175 -1.21 2.76 11.72
C PHE A 175 -1.70 1.31 11.63
N ASN A 176 -1.25 0.44 12.55
CA ASN A 176 -1.68 -0.95 12.60
C ASN A 176 -3.18 -1.08 12.86
N LYS A 177 -3.72 -0.30 13.80
CA LYS A 177 -5.17 -0.25 14.06
C LYS A 177 -5.93 0.20 12.82
N ALA A 178 -5.48 1.28 12.17
CA ALA A 178 -6.12 1.83 10.98
C ALA A 178 -6.17 0.80 9.84
N VAL A 179 -5.05 0.19 9.47
CA VAL A 179 -5.02 -0.89 8.47
C VAL A 179 -5.88 -2.07 8.89
N GLY A 180 -5.94 -2.39 10.19
CA GLY A 180 -6.81 -3.42 10.75
C GLY A 180 -8.31 -3.15 10.59
N THR A 181 -8.73 -1.90 10.38
CA THR A 181 -10.15 -1.56 10.11
C THR A 181 -10.56 -1.77 8.65
N LEU A 182 -9.60 -1.82 7.73
CA LEU A 182 -9.86 -1.95 6.29
C LEU A 182 -9.94 -3.43 5.91
N ASP A 183 -10.88 -3.78 5.03
CA ASP A 183 -10.82 -5.07 4.33
C ASP A 183 -9.81 -5.02 3.17
N GLU A 184 -9.50 -6.18 2.58
CA GLU A 184 -8.53 -6.25 1.48
C GLU A 184 -8.95 -5.46 0.24
N THR A 185 -10.25 -5.40 -0.05
CA THR A 185 -10.75 -4.70 -1.23
C THR A 185 -10.55 -3.20 -1.09
N THR A 186 -10.89 -2.64 0.07
CA THR A 186 -10.65 -1.23 0.38
C THR A 186 -9.16 -0.92 0.44
N LEU A 187 -8.33 -1.77 1.07
CA LEU A 187 -6.89 -1.52 1.13
C LEU A 187 -6.23 -1.53 -0.25
N HIS A 188 -6.66 -2.43 -1.15
CA HIS A 188 -6.22 -2.44 -2.55
C HIS A 188 -6.66 -1.18 -3.27
N ALA A 189 -7.91 -0.73 -3.10
CA ALA A 189 -8.41 0.51 -3.70
C ALA A 189 -7.62 1.75 -3.23
N VAL A 190 -7.28 1.82 -1.93
CA VAL A 190 -6.44 2.87 -1.33
C VAL A 190 -5.03 2.87 -1.93
N ALA A 191 -4.41 1.69 -2.09
CA ALA A 191 -3.10 1.58 -2.72
C ALA A 191 -3.14 1.94 -4.22
N GLU A 192 -4.21 1.54 -4.93
CA GLU A 192 -4.43 1.89 -6.34
C GLU A 192 -4.64 3.39 -6.53
N ALA A 193 -5.43 4.06 -5.68
CA ALA A 193 -5.60 5.50 -5.70
C ALA A 193 -4.24 6.22 -5.58
N GLY A 194 -3.33 5.67 -4.77
CA GLY A 194 -1.99 6.20 -4.56
C GLY A 194 -1.04 6.13 -5.75
N ILE A 195 -1.40 5.45 -6.85
CA ILE A 195 -0.63 5.53 -8.11
C ILE A 195 -0.84 6.88 -8.80
N ASN A 196 -1.91 7.61 -8.44
CA ASN A 196 -2.34 8.88 -9.00
C ASN A 196 -2.20 8.90 -10.53
N GLN A 197 -3.05 8.09 -11.19
CA GLN A 197 -2.99 7.95 -12.63
C GLN A 197 -3.73 9.10 -13.31
N HIS A 198 -3.00 9.86 -14.12
CA HIS A 198 -3.55 10.88 -15.00
C HIS A 198 -3.55 10.39 -16.45
N ALA A 199 -4.72 10.39 -17.09
CA ALA A 199 -4.90 9.99 -18.47
C ALA A 199 -5.36 11.19 -19.31
N THR A 200 -4.68 11.43 -20.43
CA THR A 200 -5.04 12.45 -21.43
C THR A 200 -5.44 11.77 -22.73
N TYR A 201 -6.62 12.10 -23.26
CA TYR A 201 -7.20 11.55 -24.47
C TYR A 201 -7.17 12.58 -25.60
N GLY A 202 -6.32 12.35 -26.60
CA GLY A 202 -6.33 13.10 -27.87
C GLY A 202 -7.07 12.34 -28.98
N GLU A 203 -7.26 12.97 -30.14
CA GLU A 203 -7.98 12.36 -31.29
C GLU A 203 -7.41 11.02 -31.78
N ALA A 204 -6.10 10.75 -31.57
CA ALA A 204 -5.41 9.56 -32.09
C ALA A 204 -4.56 8.80 -31.05
N SER A 205 -4.51 9.24 -29.79
CA SER A 205 -3.66 8.63 -28.76
C SER A 205 -4.16 8.91 -27.35
N VAL A 206 -3.90 7.97 -26.45
CA VAL A 206 -4.05 8.17 -25.00
C VAL A 206 -2.66 8.31 -24.39
N SER A 207 -2.41 9.36 -23.61
CA SER A 207 -1.20 9.49 -22.78
C SER A 207 -1.55 9.16 -21.35
N VAL A 208 -0.76 8.33 -20.68
CA VAL A 208 -0.94 7.97 -19.27
C VAL A 208 0.33 8.26 -18.50
N SER A 209 0.19 8.94 -17.35
CA SER A 209 1.27 9.21 -16.38
C SER A 209 0.83 8.84 -14.96
N HIS A 210 1.80 8.65 -14.08
CA HIS A 210 1.58 8.27 -12.67
C HIS A 210 2.44 9.14 -11.74
N ASP A 211 1.90 9.53 -10.58
CA ASP A 211 2.65 10.17 -9.49
C ASP A 211 2.50 9.36 -8.18
N PRO A 212 3.34 8.33 -7.96
CA PRO A 212 3.13 7.35 -6.89
C PRO A 212 3.54 7.86 -5.50
N LYS A 213 3.73 9.17 -5.29
CA LYS A 213 4.25 9.73 -4.03
C LYS A 213 3.46 9.29 -2.80
N GLN A 214 2.14 9.33 -2.87
CA GLN A 214 1.29 8.94 -1.73
C GLN A 214 1.38 7.43 -1.47
N LEU A 215 1.38 6.59 -2.52
CA LEU A 215 1.64 5.15 -2.36
C LEU A 215 3.02 4.89 -1.74
N THR A 216 4.06 5.63 -2.13
CA THR A 216 5.39 5.48 -1.53
C THR A 216 5.42 5.88 -0.05
N ALA A 217 4.61 6.85 0.37
CA ALA A 217 4.48 7.27 1.76
C ALA A 217 3.74 6.21 2.60
N LEU A 218 2.68 5.60 2.05
CA LEU A 218 1.98 4.46 2.67
C LEU A 218 2.94 3.28 2.91
N LEU A 219 3.74 2.91 1.89
CA LEU A 219 4.71 1.83 1.99
C LEU A 219 5.81 2.14 3.03
N ASP A 220 6.25 3.40 3.13
CA ASP A 220 7.20 3.85 4.16
C ASP A 220 6.60 3.80 5.58
N ALA A 221 5.33 4.16 5.74
CA ALA A 221 4.63 4.04 7.01
C ALA A 221 4.51 2.57 7.43
N ALA A 222 4.12 1.68 6.51
CA ALA A 222 4.05 0.25 6.77
C ALA A 222 5.42 -0.36 7.14
N ALA A 223 6.51 0.09 6.53
CA ALA A 223 7.85 -0.43 6.84
C ALA A 223 8.27 -0.19 8.30
N LYS A 224 7.67 0.81 8.97
CA LYS A 224 7.89 1.12 10.39
C LYS A 224 6.99 0.36 11.35
N SER A 225 5.97 -0.35 10.84
CA SER A 225 5.14 -1.23 11.64
C SER A 225 5.99 -2.33 12.31
N SER A 226 5.54 -2.81 13.46
CA SER A 226 6.06 -4.00 14.12
C SER A 226 5.27 -5.27 13.78
N ASP A 227 4.13 -5.15 13.10
CA ASP A 227 3.20 -6.23 12.81
C ASP A 227 3.43 -6.80 11.39
N PRO A 228 3.92 -8.05 11.27
CA PRO A 228 4.17 -8.67 9.97
C PRO A 228 2.90 -8.82 9.12
N ALA A 229 1.74 -9.02 9.72
CA ALA A 229 0.48 -9.18 8.99
C ALA A 229 0.07 -7.85 8.35
N VAL A 230 0.17 -6.73 9.08
CA VAL A 230 -0.05 -5.39 8.53
C VAL A 230 0.91 -5.09 7.39
N LYS A 231 2.21 -5.41 7.56
CA LYS A 231 3.21 -5.22 6.50
C LYS A 231 2.88 -6.04 5.25
N ALA A 232 2.47 -7.30 5.42
CA ALA A 232 2.13 -8.19 4.32
C ALA A 232 0.89 -7.69 3.54
N ARG A 233 -0.17 -7.27 4.23
CA ARG A 233 -1.38 -6.72 3.60
C ARG A 233 -1.07 -5.45 2.80
N VAL A 234 -0.30 -4.53 3.35
CA VAL A 234 0.12 -3.30 2.64
C VAL A 234 1.08 -3.61 1.49
N PHE A 235 1.97 -4.60 1.66
CA PHE A 235 2.83 -5.07 0.58
C PHE A 235 2.02 -5.64 -0.59
N ASP A 236 1.03 -6.49 -0.31
CA ASP A 236 0.17 -7.08 -1.33
C ASP A 236 -0.64 -6.01 -2.08
N ALA A 237 -1.27 -5.09 -1.35
CA ALA A 237 -1.99 -3.96 -1.94
C ALA A 237 -1.06 -3.09 -2.82
N GLY A 238 0.15 -2.80 -2.36
CA GLY A 238 1.14 -2.04 -3.13
C GLY A 238 1.64 -2.79 -4.36
N ALA A 239 1.78 -4.12 -4.29
CA ALA A 239 2.15 -4.95 -5.43
C ALA A 239 1.00 -5.06 -6.46
N SER A 240 -0.25 -5.07 -5.99
CA SER A 240 -1.45 -4.99 -6.83
C SER A 240 -1.49 -3.65 -7.59
N ALA A 241 -1.27 -2.53 -6.88
CA ALA A 241 -1.18 -1.20 -7.49
C ALA A 241 -0.05 -1.10 -8.52
N LEU A 242 1.11 -1.69 -8.23
CA LEU A 242 2.24 -1.81 -9.17
C LEU A 242 1.87 -2.61 -10.42
N GLN A 243 1.09 -3.69 -10.28
CA GLN A 243 0.56 -4.44 -11.43
C GLN A 243 -0.38 -3.57 -12.26
N SER A 244 -1.30 -2.84 -11.62
CA SER A 244 -2.26 -1.95 -12.29
C SER A 244 -1.57 -0.86 -13.11
N MET A 245 -0.41 -0.35 -12.67
CA MET A 245 0.43 0.57 -13.47
C MET A 245 0.94 -0.06 -14.78
N ARG A 246 1.19 -1.38 -14.79
CA ARG A 246 1.68 -2.12 -15.96
C ARG A 246 0.56 -2.54 -16.91
N ASP A 247 -0.62 -2.86 -16.37
CA ASP A 247 -1.75 -3.36 -17.17
C ASP A 247 -2.39 -2.27 -18.05
N ASN A 248 -2.28 -0.99 -17.68
CA ASN A 248 -2.86 0.16 -18.41
C ASN A 248 -2.06 0.60 -19.67
N THR A 249 -1.25 -0.29 -20.27
CA THR A 249 -0.33 0.04 -21.37
C THR A 249 -0.70 -0.55 -22.74
N LYS A 250 -1.90 -1.14 -22.91
CA LYS A 250 -2.29 -1.83 -24.15
C LYS A 250 -3.02 -0.93 -25.17
N PHE A 251 -2.24 -0.47 -26.16
CA PHE A 251 -2.49 0.03 -27.53
C PHE A 251 -3.70 0.97 -27.87
N PRO A 252 -3.47 2.13 -28.54
CA PRO A 252 -2.24 2.92 -28.61
C PRO A 252 -2.19 3.88 -27.40
N VAL A 253 -1.68 3.38 -26.28
CA VAL A 253 -1.37 4.20 -25.10
C VAL A 253 0.11 4.56 -25.14
N VAL A 254 0.43 5.86 -25.05
CA VAL A 254 1.77 6.37 -24.78
C VAL A 254 1.92 6.49 -23.27
N SER A 255 2.68 5.57 -22.67
CA SER A 255 2.98 5.61 -21.25
C SER A 255 4.18 6.54 -21.00
N VAL A 256 3.96 7.64 -20.29
CA VAL A 256 5.00 8.63 -19.97
C VAL A 256 5.42 8.43 -18.51
N GLY A 257 6.69 8.08 -18.29
CA GLY A 257 7.26 7.97 -16.93
C GLY A 257 6.79 6.75 -16.11
N THR A 258 5.98 5.84 -16.68
CA THR A 258 5.51 4.63 -15.97
C THR A 258 6.66 3.76 -15.45
N ASP A 259 7.77 3.65 -16.19
CA ASP A 259 8.96 2.90 -15.72
C ASP A 259 9.59 3.52 -14.48
N ASP A 260 9.72 4.85 -14.44
CA ASP A 260 10.28 5.56 -13.29
C ASP A 260 9.35 5.48 -12.07
N ALA A 261 8.04 5.61 -12.30
CA ALA A 261 7.03 5.46 -11.25
C ALA A 261 7.02 4.03 -10.69
N ALA A 262 7.01 3.00 -11.55
CA ALA A 262 7.07 1.60 -11.15
C ALA A 262 8.35 1.28 -10.38
N LYS A 263 9.49 1.87 -10.79
CA LYS A 263 10.77 1.74 -10.08
C LYS A 263 10.73 2.35 -8.68
N GLN A 264 10.09 3.50 -8.50
CA GLN A 264 9.91 4.12 -7.18
C GLN A 264 9.10 3.23 -6.25
N VAL A 265 7.95 2.72 -6.71
CA VAL A 265 7.09 1.80 -5.94
C VAL A 265 7.84 0.50 -5.62
N THR A 266 8.53 -0.10 -6.59
CA THR A 266 9.34 -1.31 -6.40
C THR A 266 10.44 -1.11 -5.37
N GLY A 267 11.07 0.06 -5.36
CA GLY A 267 12.05 0.43 -4.33
C GLY A 267 11.47 0.45 -2.92
N LYS A 268 10.27 1.01 -2.75
CA LYS A 268 9.58 1.05 -1.46
C LYS A 268 9.03 -0.30 -1.01
N LEU A 269 8.48 -1.10 -1.93
CA LEU A 269 8.12 -2.49 -1.66
C LEU A 269 9.34 -3.29 -1.21
N THR A 270 10.52 -3.04 -1.81
CA THR A 270 11.78 -3.66 -1.37
C THR A 270 12.14 -3.23 0.04
N THR A 271 12.04 -1.95 0.39
CA THR A 271 12.28 -1.46 1.75
C THR A 271 11.31 -2.10 2.75
N LEU A 272 10.02 -2.19 2.41
CA LEU A 272 9.01 -2.84 3.23
C LEU A 272 9.32 -4.31 3.44
N LEU A 273 9.54 -5.09 2.37
CA LEU A 273 9.86 -6.51 2.46
C LEU A 273 11.14 -6.74 3.27
N ASN A 274 12.18 -5.93 3.04
CA ASN A 274 13.44 -6.04 3.77
C ASN A 274 13.33 -5.66 5.26
N SER A 275 12.27 -4.98 5.69
CA SER A 275 12.04 -4.67 7.10
C SER A 275 11.68 -5.92 7.91
N ASP A 276 11.09 -6.95 7.29
CA ASP A 276 10.82 -8.25 7.89
C ASP A 276 10.54 -9.31 6.79
N VAL A 277 11.59 -9.78 6.11
CA VAL A 277 11.45 -10.70 4.97
C VAL A 277 10.73 -11.98 5.41
N ARG A 278 11.03 -12.50 6.59
CA ARG A 278 10.49 -13.77 7.09
C ARG A 278 9.03 -13.64 7.47
N GLY A 279 8.69 -12.64 8.26
CA GLY A 279 7.32 -12.39 8.71
C GLY A 279 6.41 -12.06 7.54
N ILE A 280 6.81 -11.11 6.67
CA ILE A 280 6.00 -10.71 5.52
C ILE A 280 5.75 -11.88 4.57
N THR A 281 6.80 -12.64 4.22
CA THR A 281 6.65 -13.80 3.33
C THR A 281 5.74 -14.87 3.94
N HIS A 282 5.83 -15.08 5.25
CA HIS A 282 4.97 -16.03 5.95
C HIS A 282 3.49 -15.62 5.89
N GLU A 283 3.20 -14.37 6.22
CA GLU A 283 1.83 -13.83 6.22
C GLU A 283 1.24 -13.78 4.80
N LEU A 284 2.03 -13.34 3.80
CA LEU A 284 1.62 -13.39 2.40
C LEU A 284 1.25 -14.81 1.95
N ASN A 285 2.01 -15.82 2.37
CA ASN A 285 1.70 -17.21 2.04
C ASN A 285 0.32 -17.68 2.59
N GLN A 286 -0.17 -17.07 3.67
CA GLN A 286 -1.49 -17.39 4.22
C GLN A 286 -2.62 -16.66 3.47
N HIS A 287 -2.38 -15.41 3.04
CA HIS A 287 -3.42 -14.50 2.52
C HIS A 287 -3.45 -14.39 0.98
N ASP A 288 -2.29 -14.42 0.31
CA ASP A 288 -2.14 -14.50 -1.15
C ASP A 288 -1.53 -15.87 -1.51
N GLN A 289 -2.29 -16.95 -1.33
CA GLN A 289 -1.75 -18.32 -1.43
C GLN A 289 -1.11 -18.69 -2.78
N TYR A 290 -1.39 -17.89 -3.82
CA TYR A 290 -0.88 -18.05 -5.17
C TYR A 290 0.29 -17.12 -5.49
N GLY A 291 0.67 -16.21 -4.58
CA GLY A 291 1.86 -15.39 -4.70
C GLY A 291 1.82 -14.39 -5.85
N LYS A 292 0.64 -13.90 -6.22
CA LYS A 292 0.48 -12.94 -7.32
C LYS A 292 1.21 -11.64 -7.01
N GLY A 293 1.01 -11.06 -5.83
CA GLY A 293 1.66 -9.80 -5.43
C GLY A 293 3.19 -9.94 -5.41
N LEU A 294 3.68 -11.01 -4.78
CA LEU A 294 5.12 -11.28 -4.71
C LEU A 294 5.73 -11.60 -6.10
N SER A 295 4.98 -12.24 -6.99
CA SER A 295 5.41 -12.50 -8.39
C SER A 295 5.55 -11.20 -9.18
N THR A 296 4.60 -10.27 -9.03
CA THR A 296 4.69 -8.93 -9.64
C THR A 296 5.91 -8.18 -9.12
N TYR A 297 6.10 -8.17 -7.80
CA TYR A 297 7.26 -7.55 -7.16
C TYR A 297 8.58 -8.13 -7.70
N THR A 298 8.75 -9.45 -7.69
CA THR A 298 9.99 -10.10 -8.15
C THR A 298 10.26 -9.81 -9.63
N SER A 299 9.22 -9.77 -10.46
CA SER A 299 9.32 -9.38 -11.87
C SER A 299 9.84 -7.93 -12.03
N GLU A 300 9.31 -6.98 -11.25
CA GLU A 300 9.78 -5.60 -11.32
C GLU A 300 11.20 -5.42 -10.75
N VAL A 301 11.56 -6.14 -9.68
CA VAL A 301 12.93 -6.13 -9.16
C VAL A 301 13.93 -6.65 -10.20
N LEU A 302 13.60 -7.73 -10.91
CA LEU A 302 14.47 -8.31 -11.94
C LEU A 302 14.74 -7.37 -13.13
N ARG A 303 13.83 -6.42 -13.41
CA ARG A 303 14.07 -5.38 -14.43
C ARG A 303 15.25 -4.47 -14.09
N ALA A 304 15.65 -4.39 -12.81
CA ALA A 304 16.83 -3.64 -12.37
C ALA A 304 18.17 -4.37 -12.62
N GLY A 305 18.15 -5.54 -13.28
CA GLY A 305 19.34 -6.30 -13.65
C GLY A 305 20.10 -6.84 -12.44
N GLU A 306 21.44 -6.71 -12.45
CA GLU A 306 22.31 -7.23 -11.38
C GLU A 306 21.94 -6.70 -9.99
N SER A 307 21.52 -5.44 -9.90
CA SER A 307 21.08 -4.85 -8.62
C SER A 307 19.83 -5.54 -8.06
N GLY A 308 18.88 -5.88 -8.93
CA GLY A 308 17.67 -6.62 -8.57
C GLY A 308 17.97 -8.07 -8.20
N GLN A 309 18.84 -8.73 -8.95
CA GLN A 309 19.31 -10.09 -8.64
C GLN A 309 19.93 -10.15 -7.24
N LYS A 310 20.75 -9.14 -6.89
CA LYS A 310 21.33 -9.02 -5.55
C LYS A 310 20.27 -8.90 -4.46
N ILE A 311 19.27 -8.04 -4.65
CA ILE A 311 18.16 -7.86 -3.70
C ILE A 311 17.44 -9.19 -3.45
N LEU A 312 17.03 -9.88 -4.51
CA LEU A 312 16.33 -11.17 -4.39
C LEU A 312 17.22 -12.25 -3.75
N GLY A 313 18.52 -12.25 -4.05
CA GLY A 313 19.48 -13.16 -3.41
C GLY A 313 19.64 -12.93 -1.92
N GLU A 314 19.69 -11.67 -1.48
CA GLU A 314 19.76 -11.33 -0.05
C GLU A 314 18.47 -11.70 0.70
N GLN A 315 17.30 -11.48 0.09
CA GLN A 315 16.01 -11.92 0.63
C GLN A 315 15.92 -13.45 0.71
N LEU A 316 16.32 -14.16 -0.35
CA LEU A 316 16.42 -15.62 -0.36
C LEU A 316 17.33 -16.13 0.77
N ALA A 317 18.50 -15.50 0.96
CA ALA A 317 19.40 -15.87 2.05
C ALA A 317 18.76 -15.71 3.43
N GLN A 318 17.97 -14.66 3.67
CA GLN A 318 17.24 -14.51 4.93
C GLN A 318 16.21 -15.63 5.15
N LEU A 319 15.50 -16.03 4.09
CA LEU A 319 14.57 -17.17 4.10
C LEU A 319 15.28 -18.53 4.18
N GLN A 320 16.57 -18.58 3.86
CA GLN A 320 17.46 -19.73 4.11
C GLN A 320 18.18 -19.63 5.47
N GLY A 321 17.79 -18.68 6.34
CA GLY A 321 18.28 -18.60 7.72
C GLY A 321 19.43 -17.64 7.97
N ALA A 322 19.86 -16.83 6.99
CA ALA A 322 20.95 -15.86 7.20
C ALA A 322 20.69 -14.94 8.42
N GLY A 323 21.67 -14.83 9.32
CA GLY A 323 21.56 -14.01 10.52
C GLY A 323 20.82 -14.65 11.71
N THR A 324 20.39 -15.92 11.61
CA THR A 324 19.78 -16.65 12.74
C THR A 324 20.80 -17.42 13.58
N GLY A 325 22.01 -17.62 13.06
CA GLY A 325 23.02 -18.50 13.65
C GLY A 325 22.82 -20.00 13.35
N LEU A 326 21.71 -20.39 12.71
CA LEU A 326 21.43 -21.77 12.30
C LEU A 326 21.99 -22.07 10.92
N SER A 327 22.24 -23.35 10.63
CA SER A 327 22.46 -23.77 9.24
C SER A 327 21.16 -23.69 8.44
N PRO A 328 21.22 -23.58 7.09
CA PRO A 328 20.01 -23.52 6.27
C PRO A 328 19.09 -24.73 6.43
N ILE A 329 19.64 -25.93 6.67
CA ILE A 329 18.85 -27.15 6.94
C ILE A 329 18.14 -27.02 8.30
N GLU A 330 18.89 -26.72 9.37
CA GLU A 330 18.31 -26.56 10.71
C GLU A 330 17.24 -25.47 10.75
N PHE A 331 17.45 -24.38 10.02
CA PHE A 331 16.47 -23.31 9.89
C PHE A 331 15.21 -23.79 9.14
N MET A 332 15.39 -24.45 7.99
CA MET A 332 14.28 -24.98 7.19
C MET A 332 13.46 -26.04 7.94
N GLU A 333 14.11 -26.83 8.81
CA GLU A 333 13.47 -27.87 9.62
C GLU A 333 12.74 -27.36 10.87
N GLN A 334 12.86 -26.07 11.22
CA GLN A 334 12.12 -25.56 12.37
C GLN A 334 10.62 -25.74 12.20
N THR A 335 9.98 -26.25 13.25
CA THR A 335 8.54 -26.43 13.30
C THR A 335 7.87 -25.31 14.09
N ALA A 336 6.66 -24.97 13.68
CA ALA A 336 5.75 -24.08 14.41
C ALA A 336 4.44 -24.82 14.70
N ASN A 337 3.72 -24.39 15.75
CA ASN A 337 2.42 -24.96 16.09
C ASN A 337 1.37 -24.53 15.06
N GLY A 338 0.77 -25.49 14.35
CA GLY A 338 -0.32 -25.21 13.42
C GLY A 338 -1.67 -24.99 14.12
N SER A 339 -2.64 -24.47 13.37
CA SER A 339 -4.00 -24.16 13.85
C SER A 339 -4.79 -25.38 14.37
N THR A 340 -4.38 -26.59 13.98
CA THR A 340 -4.97 -27.86 14.44
C THR A 340 -4.19 -28.51 15.59
N GLY A 341 -3.20 -27.82 16.15
CA GLY A 341 -2.29 -28.35 17.17
C GLY A 341 -1.26 -29.34 16.62
N LYS A 342 -1.13 -29.45 15.30
CA LYS A 342 -0.08 -30.22 14.64
C LYS A 342 1.04 -29.29 14.18
N ASP A 343 2.27 -29.69 14.45
CA ASP A 343 3.45 -29.00 13.98
C ASP A 343 3.52 -28.95 12.44
N TYR A 344 4.01 -27.84 11.90
CA TYR A 344 4.28 -27.66 10.47
C TYR A 344 5.61 -26.93 10.25
N TYR A 345 6.17 -27.08 9.05
CA TYR A 345 7.47 -26.52 8.67
C TYR A 345 7.31 -25.10 8.09
N GLN A 346 7.05 -24.12 8.95
CA GLN A 346 6.80 -22.73 8.57
C GLN A 346 7.87 -22.15 7.64
N ASN A 347 9.16 -22.36 7.96
CA ASN A 347 10.26 -21.82 7.17
C ASN A 347 10.34 -22.48 5.78
N ALA A 348 9.99 -23.76 5.67
CA ALA A 348 9.92 -24.46 4.39
C ALA A 348 8.76 -23.95 3.53
N GLU A 349 7.60 -23.66 4.13
CA GLU A 349 6.48 -23.04 3.42
C GLU A 349 6.85 -21.66 2.88
N SER A 350 7.40 -20.78 3.73
CA SER A 350 7.80 -19.43 3.32
C SER A 350 8.87 -19.45 2.23
N LEU A 351 9.86 -20.35 2.33
CA LEU A 351 10.89 -20.51 1.31
C LEU A 351 10.29 -21.03 -0.01
N GLY A 352 9.35 -21.99 0.06
CA GLY A 352 8.65 -22.52 -1.11
C GLY A 352 7.79 -21.47 -1.80
N TYR A 353 7.08 -20.67 -1.01
CA TYR A 353 6.25 -19.56 -1.47
C TYR A 353 7.07 -18.52 -2.22
N PHE A 354 8.16 -18.03 -1.60
CA PHE A 354 9.06 -17.05 -2.21
C PHE A 354 9.73 -17.59 -3.48
N THR A 355 10.17 -18.85 -3.47
CA THR A 355 10.79 -19.48 -4.63
C THR A 355 9.80 -19.66 -5.79
N GLY A 356 8.55 -20.01 -5.49
CA GLY A 356 7.47 -20.05 -6.47
C GLY A 356 7.23 -18.67 -7.11
N ALA A 357 7.16 -17.63 -6.29
CA ALA A 357 6.94 -16.26 -6.77
C ALA A 357 8.12 -15.75 -7.61
N MET A 358 9.36 -15.99 -7.18
CA MET A 358 10.56 -15.69 -7.97
C MET A 358 10.55 -16.38 -9.34
N ARG A 359 10.09 -17.64 -9.39
CA ARG A 359 9.96 -18.36 -10.65
C ARG A 359 8.95 -17.69 -11.57
N ASN A 360 7.75 -17.38 -11.08
CA ASN A 360 6.73 -16.69 -11.85
C ASN A 360 7.21 -15.32 -12.34
N GLY A 361 7.91 -14.57 -11.48
CA GLY A 361 8.52 -13.28 -11.85
C GLY A 361 9.61 -13.39 -12.91
N LEU A 362 10.43 -14.44 -12.87
CA LEU A 362 11.43 -14.74 -13.90
C LEU A 362 10.76 -15.11 -15.23
N GLU A 363 9.72 -15.94 -15.20
CA GLU A 363 8.95 -16.33 -16.39
C GLU A 363 8.27 -15.11 -17.04
N ALA A 364 7.78 -14.16 -16.24
CA ALA A 364 7.16 -12.93 -16.69
C ALA A 364 8.12 -11.95 -17.41
N GLN A 365 9.44 -12.05 -17.20
CA GLN A 365 10.42 -11.25 -17.96
C GLN A 365 10.39 -11.55 -19.46
N ASN A 366 9.87 -12.71 -19.85
CA ASN A 366 9.90 -13.24 -21.20
C ASN A 366 11.32 -13.30 -21.82
N ALA A 367 12.38 -13.24 -21.02
CA ALA A 367 13.76 -13.22 -21.48
C ALA A 367 14.23 -14.60 -21.96
N ASP A 368 15.20 -14.64 -22.88
CA ASP A 368 15.73 -15.90 -23.39
C ASP A 368 16.44 -16.73 -22.30
N ALA A 369 16.74 -17.99 -22.62
CA ALA A 369 17.33 -18.91 -21.65
C ALA A 369 18.72 -18.49 -21.15
N THR A 370 19.50 -17.76 -21.96
CA THR A 370 20.83 -17.27 -21.55
C THR A 370 20.69 -16.15 -20.54
N ALA A 371 19.76 -15.22 -20.79
CA ALA A 371 19.42 -14.16 -19.87
C ALA A 371 18.88 -14.72 -18.54
N ASN A 372 17.94 -15.67 -18.60
CA ASN A 372 17.40 -16.33 -17.40
C ASN A 372 18.49 -17.07 -16.61
N GLY A 373 19.40 -17.78 -17.30
CA GLY A 373 20.53 -18.44 -16.66
C GLY A 373 21.45 -17.44 -15.94
N THR A 374 21.71 -16.28 -16.55
CA THR A 374 22.48 -15.20 -15.92
C THR A 374 21.78 -14.65 -14.67
N MET A 375 20.46 -14.41 -14.75
CA MET A 375 19.67 -13.94 -13.61
C MET A 375 19.72 -14.92 -12.44
N ILE A 376 19.51 -16.23 -12.70
CA ILE A 376 19.60 -17.28 -11.68
C ILE A 376 20.98 -17.28 -11.02
N LYS A 377 22.06 -17.22 -11.81
CA LYS A 377 23.43 -17.16 -11.29
C LYS A 377 23.65 -15.94 -10.38
N GLY A 378 23.16 -14.76 -10.78
CA GLY A 378 23.28 -13.54 -9.99
C GLY A 378 22.56 -13.63 -8.65
N ILE A 379 21.32 -14.13 -8.65
CA ILE A 379 20.51 -14.29 -7.43
C ILE A 379 21.22 -15.22 -6.45
N PHE A 380 21.59 -16.43 -6.90
CA PHE A 380 22.22 -17.40 -6.02
C PHE A 380 23.64 -16.99 -5.61
N GLY A 381 24.39 -16.30 -6.47
CA GLY A 381 25.69 -15.72 -6.10
C GLY A 381 25.57 -14.72 -4.95
N ALA A 382 24.55 -13.85 -4.98
CA ALA A 382 24.27 -12.92 -3.89
C ALA A 382 23.80 -13.64 -2.61
N ALA A 383 22.93 -14.65 -2.73
CA ALA A 383 22.47 -15.45 -1.60
C ALA A 383 23.62 -16.16 -0.88
N ILE A 384 24.53 -16.77 -1.63
CA ILE A 384 25.75 -17.42 -1.10
C ILE A 384 26.62 -16.40 -0.35
N GLY A 385 26.79 -15.21 -0.94
CA GLY A 385 27.52 -14.11 -0.29
C GLY A 385 26.91 -13.73 1.06
N ALA A 386 25.59 -13.52 1.11
CA ALA A 386 24.89 -13.12 2.33
C ALA A 386 24.88 -14.21 3.42
N LEU A 387 24.69 -15.48 3.05
CA LEU A 387 24.72 -16.61 3.99
C LEU A 387 26.08 -16.76 4.68
N SER A 388 27.17 -16.44 3.98
CA SER A 388 28.53 -16.55 4.53
C SER A 388 28.83 -15.55 5.66
N LEU A 389 28.12 -14.42 5.72
CA LEU A 389 28.36 -13.33 6.66
C LEU A 389 27.65 -13.50 8.02
N GLY A 390 26.68 -14.42 8.14
CA GLY A 390 25.79 -14.53 9.30
C GLY A 390 26.17 -15.58 10.36
N ARG A 391 27.41 -16.11 10.36
CA ARG A 391 27.76 -17.32 11.13
C ARG A 391 28.53 -17.07 12.44
N ALA A 392 28.02 -17.67 13.52
CA ALA A 392 28.77 -17.99 14.72
C ALA A 392 29.07 -19.50 14.74
N GLY A 393 30.12 -19.94 14.04
CA GLY A 393 30.73 -21.28 14.16
C GLY A 393 29.86 -22.52 13.85
N GLY A 394 30.14 -23.21 12.74
CA GLY A 394 29.56 -24.54 12.46
C GLY A 394 29.88 -25.05 11.06
N SER A 395 30.21 -26.33 10.94
CA SER A 395 30.69 -27.01 9.73
C SER A 395 29.55 -27.61 8.88
N ALA A 396 28.65 -26.77 8.35
CA ALA A 396 27.75 -27.20 7.26
C ALA A 396 28.22 -26.60 5.93
N THR A 397 28.31 -27.44 4.90
CA THR A 397 28.68 -27.09 3.53
C THR A 397 27.57 -26.22 2.92
N LEU A 398 27.96 -25.12 2.28
CA LEU A 398 27.05 -24.17 1.66
C LEU A 398 26.95 -24.47 0.16
N LEU A 399 25.84 -24.03 -0.45
CA LEU A 399 25.76 -23.89 -1.90
C LEU A 399 26.97 -23.08 -2.39
N THR A 400 27.62 -23.53 -3.47
CA THR A 400 28.77 -22.83 -4.06
C THR A 400 28.44 -22.30 -5.45
N ASN A 401 29.14 -21.26 -5.89
CA ASN A 401 29.00 -20.73 -7.26
C ASN A 401 29.25 -21.82 -8.32
N THR A 402 30.18 -22.75 -8.05
CA THR A 402 30.44 -23.89 -8.93
C THR A 402 29.24 -24.83 -9.06
N MET A 403 28.51 -25.07 -7.97
CA MET A 403 27.28 -25.86 -8.01
C MET A 403 26.16 -25.14 -8.77
N VAL A 404 26.02 -23.82 -8.57
CA VAL A 404 25.07 -22.98 -9.32
C VAL A 404 25.38 -23.04 -10.82
N ASP A 405 26.65 -22.87 -11.20
CA ASP A 405 27.10 -22.94 -12.58
C ASP A 405 26.82 -24.31 -13.21
N ALA A 406 27.07 -25.40 -12.48
CA ALA A 406 26.81 -26.75 -12.94
C ALA A 406 25.32 -26.99 -13.20
N VAL A 407 24.44 -26.58 -12.28
CA VAL A 407 22.99 -26.75 -12.42
C VAL A 407 22.45 -25.91 -13.57
N VAL A 408 22.83 -24.63 -13.67
CA VAL A 408 22.40 -23.76 -14.78
C VAL A 408 22.92 -24.26 -16.13
N SER A 409 24.16 -24.76 -16.18
CA SER A 409 24.72 -25.33 -17.42
C SER A 409 24.01 -26.63 -17.83
N SER A 410 23.59 -27.45 -16.87
CA SER A 410 22.86 -28.70 -17.12
C SER A 410 21.48 -28.48 -17.77
N ALA A 411 20.89 -27.29 -17.56
CA ALA A 411 19.64 -26.89 -18.22
C ALA A 411 19.81 -26.69 -19.73
N ASN A 412 21.04 -26.52 -20.23
CA ASN A 412 21.38 -26.46 -21.66
C ASN A 412 20.50 -25.50 -22.49
N GLY A 413 20.21 -24.33 -21.95
CA GLY A 413 19.39 -23.32 -22.64
C GLY A 413 17.88 -23.63 -22.70
N ASP A 414 17.39 -24.60 -21.93
CA ASP A 414 15.96 -24.90 -21.80
C ASP A 414 15.34 -24.06 -20.67
N ARG A 415 14.36 -23.22 -21.02
CA ARG A 415 13.68 -22.33 -20.05
C ARG A 415 12.94 -23.10 -18.97
N THR A 416 12.35 -24.25 -19.29
CA THR A 416 11.65 -25.11 -18.31
C THR A 416 12.62 -25.70 -17.32
N LYS A 417 13.77 -26.19 -17.80
CA LYS A 417 14.84 -26.74 -16.95
C LYS A 417 15.53 -25.66 -16.12
N LEU A 418 15.64 -24.43 -16.62
CA LEU A 418 16.12 -23.30 -15.82
C LEU A 418 15.14 -22.95 -14.69
N GLY A 419 13.83 -23.03 -14.95
CA GLY A 419 12.82 -22.91 -13.91
C GLY A 419 12.92 -24.00 -12.85
N GLN A 420 13.31 -25.23 -13.22
CA GLN A 420 13.59 -26.32 -12.27
C GLN A 420 14.91 -26.09 -11.52
N ALA A 421 15.96 -25.64 -12.21
CA ALA A 421 17.23 -25.29 -11.62
C ALA A 421 17.10 -24.27 -10.48
N LEU A 422 16.26 -23.24 -10.66
CA LEU A 422 15.99 -22.26 -9.61
C LEU A 422 15.35 -22.91 -8.36
N GLN A 423 14.46 -23.88 -8.55
CA GLN A 423 13.81 -24.62 -7.45
C GLN A 423 14.82 -25.48 -6.71
N ASP A 424 15.60 -26.26 -7.46
CA ASP A 424 16.60 -27.16 -6.91
C ASP A 424 17.68 -26.40 -6.14
N LEU A 425 18.06 -25.21 -6.63
CA LEU A 425 19.07 -24.38 -5.99
C LEU A 425 18.58 -23.71 -4.70
N ALA A 426 17.27 -23.48 -4.56
CA ALA A 426 16.68 -22.90 -3.35
C ALA A 426 16.67 -23.89 -2.18
N VAL A 427 16.62 -25.20 -2.44
CA VAL A 427 16.72 -26.23 -1.40
C VAL A 427 18.15 -26.28 -0.84
N PRO A 428 18.31 -26.23 0.50
CA PRO A 428 19.60 -26.39 1.17
C PRO A 428 20.37 -27.63 0.73
N VAL A 429 21.70 -27.55 0.81
CA VAL A 429 22.61 -28.69 0.60
C VAL A 429 23.16 -29.19 1.92
N ASP A 430 23.40 -30.49 2.01
CA ASP A 430 24.02 -31.14 3.16
C ASP A 430 25.56 -31.01 3.13
N ALA A 431 26.22 -31.64 4.12
CA ALA A 431 27.67 -31.61 4.23
C ALA A 431 28.40 -32.26 3.03
N ASN A 432 27.75 -33.19 2.32
CA ASN A 432 28.27 -33.88 1.15
C ASN A 432 28.02 -33.11 -0.16
N GLY A 433 27.31 -31.98 -0.09
CA GLY A 433 26.88 -31.22 -1.26
C GLY A 433 25.67 -31.83 -1.97
N GLU A 434 25.00 -32.79 -1.33
CA GLU A 434 23.74 -33.34 -1.82
C GLU A 434 22.57 -32.47 -1.39
N ARG A 435 21.49 -32.46 -2.16
CA ARG A 435 20.27 -31.72 -1.78
C ARG A 435 19.66 -32.36 -0.55
N TYR A 436 19.21 -31.53 0.39
CA TYR A 436 18.50 -32.00 1.56
C TYR A 436 17.20 -32.74 1.16
N GLN A 437 17.03 -33.96 1.67
CA GLN A 437 15.88 -34.84 1.43
C GLN A 437 15.20 -35.25 2.73
N GLY A 438 14.64 -34.29 3.46
CA GLY A 438 13.87 -34.57 4.68
C GLY A 438 12.43 -34.06 4.61
N PRO A 439 11.66 -34.18 5.71
CA PRO A 439 10.22 -33.91 5.70
C PRO A 439 9.84 -32.50 5.23
N ALA A 440 10.67 -31.51 5.57
CA ALA A 440 10.48 -30.12 5.17
C ALA A 440 10.53 -29.91 3.64
N THR A 441 11.24 -30.75 2.89
CA THR A 441 11.33 -30.66 1.42
C THR A 441 9.96 -30.85 0.77
N SER A 442 9.15 -31.79 1.28
CA SER A 442 7.79 -32.03 0.75
C SER A 442 6.86 -30.82 0.91
N ILE A 443 7.00 -30.10 2.03
CA ILE A 443 6.23 -28.89 2.33
C ILE A 443 6.66 -27.74 1.42
N PHE A 444 7.98 -27.54 1.25
CA PHE A 444 8.54 -26.60 0.29
C PHE A 444 8.01 -26.85 -1.12
N ASP A 445 8.12 -28.10 -1.62
CA ASP A 445 7.70 -28.45 -2.98
C ASP A 445 6.19 -28.25 -3.19
N SER A 446 5.38 -28.62 -2.20
CA SER A 446 3.92 -28.46 -2.28
C SER A 446 3.49 -26.99 -2.33
N THR A 447 4.12 -26.14 -1.51
CA THR A 447 3.84 -24.70 -1.46
C THR A 447 4.30 -24.02 -2.75
N LEU A 448 5.50 -24.37 -3.22
CA LEU A 448 6.04 -23.88 -4.47
C LEU A 448 5.15 -24.26 -5.66
N ALA A 449 4.67 -25.51 -5.70
CA ALA A 449 3.78 -25.98 -6.75
C ALA A 449 2.44 -25.23 -6.76
N ARG A 450 1.91 -24.88 -5.58
CA ARG A 450 0.69 -24.07 -5.45
C ARG A 450 0.88 -22.68 -6.06
N VAL A 451 1.95 -21.97 -5.71
CA VAL A 451 2.24 -20.63 -6.24
C VAL A 451 2.44 -20.64 -7.75
N ARG A 452 3.05 -21.69 -8.30
CA ARG A 452 3.20 -21.83 -9.76
C ARG A 452 1.91 -22.10 -10.53
N ALA A 453 0.87 -22.56 -9.84
CA ALA A 453 -0.39 -22.93 -10.46
C ALA A 453 -1.39 -21.77 -10.53
N GLY A 454 -1.17 -20.70 -9.75
CA GLY A 454 -1.93 -19.46 -9.85
C GLY A 454 -1.28 -18.49 -10.81
#